data_AF-A0A914LEX4-F1
#
_entry.id   AF-A0A914LEX4-F1
#
_cell.length_a   1.000
_cell.length_b   1.000
_cell.length_c   1.000
_cell.angle_alpha   90.00
_cell.angle_beta   90.00
_cell.angle_gamma   90.00
#
_symmetry.space_group_name_H-M   'P 1'
#
loop_
_entity.id
_entity.type
_entity.pdbx_description
1 polymer ?
#
loop_
_entity_poly.entity_id
_entity_poly.type
_entity_poly.pdbx_seq_one_letter_code
_entity_poly.pdbx_strand_id
1 'polypeptide(L)'
;MLVERVSKMQTSFALQDWQCVSCKKIGANFLHRHCECSNKFEYTLKPEELIRNLEMVKRVAIKHKLENLEYVIEHVTRCLQ
;
A
#
# COMPACT_ATOMS: atom_id res chain seq x y z
N MET A 1 16.08 8.65 -3.61
CA MET A 1 16.02 8.02 -4.96
C MET A 1 14.62 7.50 -5.26
N LEU A 2 14.25 7.27 -6.54
CA LEU A 2 12.90 6.78 -6.91
C LEU A 2 12.63 5.34 -6.46
N VAL A 3 13.65 4.47 -6.48
CA VAL A 3 13.54 3.08 -6.00
C VAL A 3 13.17 3.04 -4.52
N GLU A 4 13.87 3.82 -3.68
CA GLU A 4 13.56 3.94 -2.25
C GLU A 4 12.14 4.44 -2.00
N ARG A 5 11.60 5.28 -2.90
CA ARG A 5 10.22 5.75 -2.79
C ARG A 5 9.22 4.61 -3.02
N VAL A 6 9.48 3.75 -3.99
CA VAL A 6 8.67 2.53 -4.23
C VAL A 6 8.75 1.60 -3.03
N SER A 7 9.94 1.36 -2.48
CA SER A 7 10.11 0.56 -1.27
C SER A 7 9.34 1.15 -0.08
N LYS A 8 9.42 2.47 0.15
CA LYS A 8 8.65 3.14 1.20
C LYS A 8 7.15 2.98 1.02
N MET A 9 6.63 3.09 -0.21
CA MET A 9 5.21 2.87 -0.49
C MET A 9 4.77 1.46 -0.11
N GLN A 10 5.55 0.45 -0.50
CA GLN A 10 5.29 -0.95 -0.16
C GLN A 10 5.32 -1.17 1.36
N THR A 11 6.37 -0.69 2.03
CA THR A 11 6.51 -0.83 3.49
C THR A 11 5.38 -0.14 4.24
N SER A 12 5.01 1.08 3.84
CA SER A 12 3.89 1.81 4.44
C SER A 12 2.56 1.06 4.27
N PHE A 13 2.32 0.45 3.11
CA PHE A 13 1.12 -0.35 2.88
C PHE A 13 1.12 -1.66 3.69
N ALA A 14 2.26 -2.32 3.82
CA ALA A 14 2.37 -3.57 4.58
C ALA A 14 2.26 -3.35 6.09
N LEU A 15 2.81 -2.25 6.60
CA LEU A 15 2.83 -1.91 8.03
C LEU A 15 1.71 -0.95 8.44
N GLN A 16 0.74 -0.68 7.55
CA GLN A 16 -0.34 0.25 7.84
C GLN A 16 -1.21 -0.23 9.00
N ASP A 17 -1.75 0.73 9.74
CA ASP A 17 -2.78 0.48 10.72
C ASP A 17 -4.11 0.13 10.04
N TRP A 18 -4.93 -0.65 10.74
CA TRP A 18 -6.31 -0.90 10.33
C TRP A 18 -7.25 -0.01 11.13
N GLN A 19 -8.24 0.57 10.47
CA GLN A 19 -9.18 1.50 11.07
C GLN A 19 -10.60 0.98 11.00
N CYS A 20 -11.36 1.12 12.10
CA CYS A 20 -12.76 0.74 12.10
C CYS A 20 -13.57 1.66 11.17
N VAL A 21 -14.41 1.05 10.33
CA VAL A 21 -15.25 1.80 9.37
C VAL A 21 -16.20 2.79 10.03
N SER A 22 -16.73 2.44 11.22
CA SER A 22 -17.73 3.22 11.95
C SER A 22 -17.12 4.19 12.95
N CYS A 23 -16.41 3.70 13.97
CA CYS A 23 -15.93 4.52 15.08
C CYS A 23 -14.56 5.15 14.86
N LYS A 24 -13.88 4.82 13.74
CA LYS A 24 -12.56 5.37 13.35
C LYS A 24 -11.41 5.08 14.32
N LYS A 25 -11.61 4.24 15.34
CA LYS A 25 -10.53 3.73 16.19
C LYS A 25 -9.55 2.89 15.39
N ILE A 26 -8.27 3.00 15.72
CA ILE A 26 -7.21 2.13 15.21
C ILE A 26 -7.26 0.78 15.94
N GLY A 27 -7.11 -0.31 15.19
CA GLY A 27 -7.03 -1.65 15.75
C GLY A 27 -5.73 -1.82 16.53
N ALA A 28 -5.81 -1.83 17.86
CA ALA A 28 -4.63 -2.01 18.72
C ALA A 28 -4.14 -3.47 18.77
N ASN A 29 -5.01 -4.44 18.44
CA ASN A 29 -4.73 -5.86 18.54
C ASN A 29 -4.94 -6.55 17.19
N PHE A 30 -3.87 -7.07 16.60
CA PHE A 30 -3.88 -7.79 15.32
C PHE A 30 -4.72 -9.08 15.32
N LEU A 31 -5.16 -9.55 16.49
CA LEU A 31 -5.95 -10.78 16.63
C LEU A 31 -7.47 -10.56 16.51
N HIS A 32 -7.95 -9.31 16.65
CA HIS A 32 -9.38 -9.02 16.59
C HIS A 32 -9.80 -8.65 15.17
N ARG A 33 -10.68 -9.47 14.58
CA ARG A 33 -11.25 -9.21 13.23
C ARG A 33 -12.29 -8.08 13.23
N HIS A 34 -12.90 -7.80 14.38
CA HIS A 34 -13.95 -6.80 14.53
C HIS A 34 -13.60 -5.85 15.67
N CYS A 35 -14.07 -4.61 15.53
CA CYS A 35 -13.97 -3.60 16.56
C CYS A 35 -14.97 -3.88 17.70
N GLU A 36 -14.73 -3.28 18.87
CA GLU A 36 -15.65 -3.30 20.02
C GLU A 36 -17.05 -2.77 19.66
N CYS A 37 -17.16 -1.90 18.66
CA CYS A 37 -18.45 -1.43 18.13
C CYS A 37 -19.08 -2.39 17.09
N SER A 38 -18.65 -3.65 17.07
CA SER A 38 -19.14 -4.74 16.19
C SER A 38 -18.93 -4.51 14.69
N ASN A 39 -18.21 -3.47 14.29
CA ASN A 39 -17.91 -3.17 12.89
C ASN A 39 -16.52 -3.71 12.50
N LYS A 40 -16.31 -3.97 11.21
CA LYS A 40 -15.02 -4.42 10.70
C LYS A 40 -13.96 -3.32 10.70
N PHE A 41 -12.71 -3.74 10.75
CA PHE A 41 -11.58 -2.90 10.42
C PHE A 41 -11.31 -2.96 8.91
N GLU A 42 -10.88 -1.85 8.32
CA GLU A 42 -10.44 -1.75 6.93
C GLU A 42 -9.04 -1.12 6.86
N TYR A 43 -8.38 -1.31 5.73
CA TYR A 43 -7.11 -0.65 5.42
C TYR A 43 -7.25 0.86 5.47
N THR A 44 -6.26 1.53 6.05
CA THR A 44 -6.17 3.00 6.05
C THR A 44 -5.70 3.52 4.69
N LEU A 45 -4.80 2.80 4.04
CA LEU A 45 -4.36 2.97 2.67
C LEU A 45 -4.95 1.87 1.79
N LYS A 46 -5.81 2.27 0.86
CA LYS A 46 -6.47 1.33 -0.05
C LYS A 46 -5.49 0.71 -1.07
N PRO A 47 -5.65 -0.58 -1.43
CA PRO A 47 -4.80 -1.22 -2.44
C PRO A 47 -4.83 -0.48 -3.79
N GLU A 48 -6.01 0.04 -4.18
CA GLU A 48 -6.18 0.74 -5.45
C GLU A 48 -5.36 2.04 -5.50
N GLU A 49 -5.20 2.72 -4.36
CA GLU A 49 -4.38 3.92 -4.25
C GLU A 49 -2.89 3.60 -4.39
N LEU A 50 -2.43 2.49 -3.80
CA LEU A 50 -1.06 2.03 -3.96
C LEU A 50 -0.77 1.67 -5.43
N ILE A 51 -1.65 0.90 -6.07
CA ILE A 51 -1.49 0.49 -7.48
C ILE A 51 -1.42 1.73 -8.37
N ARG A 52 -2.34 2.69 -8.20
CA ARG A 52 -2.34 3.95 -8.96
C ARG A 52 -1.04 4.75 -8.78
N ASN A 53 -0.48 4.77 -7.57
CA ASN A 53 0.79 5.42 -7.29
C ASN A 53 1.96 4.71 -7.99
N LEU A 54 2.00 3.37 -7.95
CA LEU A 54 3.01 2.57 -8.64
C LEU A 54 2.96 2.77 -10.17
N GLU A 55 1.76 2.80 -10.76
CA GLU A 55 1.57 3.08 -12.19
C GLU A 55 2.07 4.48 -12.60
N MET A 56 1.88 5.49 -11.75
CA MET A 56 2.44 6.82 -12.00
C MET A 56 3.96 6.78 -12.04
N VAL A 57 4.60 6.10 -11.09
CA VAL A 57 6.07 5.96 -11.09
C VAL A 57 6.53 5.13 -12.28
N LYS A 58 5.78 4.09 -12.69
CA LYS A 58 6.09 3.27 -13.87
C LYS A 58 6.13 4.12 -15.14
N ARG A 59 5.16 5.02 -15.34
CA ARG A 59 5.15 5.94 -16.48
C ARG A 59 6.40 6.83 -16.54
N VAL A 60 6.88 7.29 -15.38
CA VAL A 60 8.15 8.05 -15.30
C VAL A 60 9.33 7.14 -15.64
N ALA A 61 9.36 5.92 -15.12
CA ALA A 61 10.42 4.95 -15.41
C ALA A 61 10.54 4.67 -16.91
N ILE A 62 9.41 4.38 -17.58
CA ILE A 62 9.35 4.13 -19.03
C ILE A 62 9.82 5.35 -19.82
N LYS A 63 9.29 6.55 -19.49
CA LYS A 63 9.64 7.80 -20.20
C LYS A 63 11.13 8.09 -20.16
N HIS A 64 11.79 7.77 -19.04
CA HIS A 64 13.20 8.05 -18.81
C HIS A 64 14.12 6.83 -18.97
N LYS A 65 13.60 5.69 -19.48
CA LYS A 65 14.35 4.44 -19.68
C LYS A 65 15.06 3.94 -18.41
N LEU A 66 14.38 4.01 -17.28
CA LEU A 66 14.90 3.58 -15.98
C LEU A 66 14.55 2.10 -15.71
N GLU A 67 15.24 1.19 -16.39
CA GLU A 67 14.93 -0.26 -16.39
C GLU A 67 14.90 -0.88 -14.98
N ASN A 68 15.88 -0.53 -14.13
CA ASN A 68 15.91 -1.02 -12.74
C ASN A 68 14.68 -0.58 -11.93
N LEU A 69 14.19 0.63 -12.16
CA LEU A 69 13.01 1.15 -11.46
C LEU A 69 11.75 0.46 -11.96
N GLU A 70 11.65 0.24 -13.27
CA GLU A 70 10.55 -0.51 -13.88
C GLU A 70 10.48 -1.94 -13.33
N TYR A 71 11.61 -2.66 -13.29
CA TYR A 71 11.69 -4.01 -12.73
C TYR A 71 11.19 -4.07 -11.29
N VAL A 72 11.63 -3.14 -10.43
CA VAL A 72 11.19 -3.08 -9.03
C VAL A 72 9.68 -2.85 -8.93
N ILE A 73 9.12 -1.93 -9.73
CA ILE A 73 7.68 -1.65 -9.70
C ILE A 73 6.86 -2.86 -10.14
N GLU A 74 7.29 -3.56 -11.19
CA GLU A 74 6.61 -4.76 -11.67
C GLU A 74 6.65 -5.89 -10.64
N HIS A 75 7.79 -6.07 -9.97
CA HIS A 75 7.93 -7.04 -8.90
C HIS A 75 6.98 -6.74 -7.74
N VAL A 76 6.96 -5.49 -7.25
CA VAL A 76 6.07 -5.07 -6.16
C VAL A 76 4.59 -5.21 -6.55
N THR A 77 4.23 -4.85 -7.77
CA THR A 77 2.84 -4.95 -8.26
C THR A 77 2.36 -6.40 -8.30
N ARG A 78 3.23 -7.34 -8.68
CA ARG A 78 2.90 -8.78 -8.68
C ARG A 78 2.62 -9.33 -7.27
N CYS A 79 3.30 -8.80 -6.24
CA CYS A 79 3.08 -9.24 -4.86
C CYS A 79 1.78 -8.70 -4.23
N LEU A 80 1.08 -7.77 -4.89
CA LEU A 80 -0.17 -7.18 -4.41
C LEU A 80 -1.43 -7.85 -5.00
N GLN A 81 -1.27 -8.69 -6.02
CA GLN A 81 -2.34 -9.48 -6.67
C GLN A 81 -2.46 -10.86 -6.02
#